data_AF-A0A0Q8QPA1-F1
#
_entry.id   AF-A0A0Q8QPA1-F1
#
_cell.length_a   1.000
_cell.length_b   1.000
_cell.length_c   1.000
_cell.angle_alpha   90.00
_cell.angle_beta   90.00
_cell.angle_gamma   90.00
#
_symmetry.space_group_name_H-M   'P 1'
#
loop_
_entity.id
_entity.type
_entity.pdbx_description
1 polymer ?
#
loop_
_entity_poly.entity_id
_entity_poly.type
_entity_poly.pdbx_seq_one_letter_code
_entity_poly.pdbx_strand_id
1 'polypeptide(L)'
;MRTRTIHWLFAVLAVACLAVLGQALLAQRAATAYNRSLADPQASAGSAPAAALSRGVRLAAAGDVNAAQQAFQLALQQGDPALRRMARYNLGNLHLRQALAMRRDDMEAAPLVELAKQYYRQVLAEEPSHQEARYNLERALWLQPENVTWYSAKDKAEARERRATASKIEPGELP
;
A
#
# COMPACT_ATOMS: atom_id res chain seq x y z
N MET A 1 -48.56 -21.69 -17.28
CA MET A 1 -47.91 -20.46 -16.75
C MET A 1 -46.57 -20.74 -16.06
N ARG A 2 -46.44 -21.81 -15.26
CA ARG A 2 -45.19 -22.24 -14.56
C ARG A 2 -43.96 -22.51 -15.45
N THR A 3 -44.15 -22.97 -16.68
CA THR A 3 -43.02 -23.26 -17.58
C THR A 3 -42.38 -21.97 -18.10
N ARG A 4 -43.17 -20.96 -18.49
CA ARG A 4 -42.67 -19.65 -18.93
C ARG A 4 -41.83 -18.95 -17.86
N THR A 5 -42.22 -19.00 -16.60
CA THR A 5 -41.45 -18.41 -15.50
C THR A 5 -40.10 -19.10 -15.30
N ILE A 6 -40.04 -20.43 -15.46
CA ILE A 6 -38.78 -21.19 -15.39
C ILE A 6 -37.84 -20.81 -16.53
N HIS A 7 -38.35 -20.63 -17.76
CA HIS A 7 -37.53 -20.23 -18.90
C HIS A 7 -36.96 -18.82 -18.73
N TRP A 8 -37.73 -17.89 -18.14
CA TRP A 8 -37.24 -16.56 -17.81
C TRP A 8 -36.15 -16.58 -16.72
N LEU A 9 -36.28 -17.43 -15.70
CA LEU A 9 -35.24 -17.60 -14.69
C LEU A 9 -33.93 -18.14 -15.30
N PHE A 10 -34.01 -19.14 -16.17
CA PHE A 10 -32.83 -19.64 -16.89
C PHE A 10 -32.23 -18.58 -17.83
N ALA A 11 -33.04 -17.77 -18.50
CA ALA A 11 -32.56 -16.69 -19.36
C ALA A 11 -31.80 -15.62 -18.57
N VAL A 12 -32.32 -15.21 -17.41
CA VAL A 12 -31.64 -14.24 -16.53
C VAL A 12 -30.33 -14.81 -15.99
N LEU A 13 -30.32 -16.08 -15.55
CA LEU A 13 -29.11 -16.75 -15.06
C LEU A 13 -28.04 -16.86 -16.15
N ALA A 14 -28.44 -17.17 -17.38
CA ALA A 14 -27.52 -17.26 -18.52
C ALA A 14 -26.89 -15.89 -18.85
N VAL A 15 -27.68 -14.81 -18.84
CA VAL A 15 -27.17 -13.45 -19.04
C VAL A 15 -26.22 -13.04 -17.92
N ALA A 16 -26.53 -13.36 -16.66
CA ALA A 16 -25.65 -13.09 -15.53
C ALA A 16 -24.30 -13.83 -15.65
N CYS A 17 -24.32 -15.11 -16.06
CA CYS A 17 -23.11 -15.88 -16.31
C CYS A 17 -22.27 -15.28 -17.45
N LEU A 18 -22.91 -14.87 -18.55
CA LEU A 18 -22.23 -14.21 -19.67
C LEU A 18 -21.62 -12.87 -19.26
N ALA A 19 -22.28 -12.10 -18.39
CA ALA A 19 -21.74 -10.85 -17.86
C ALA A 19 -20.49 -11.09 -16.99
N VAL A 20 -20.52 -12.10 -16.10
CA VAL A 20 -19.38 -12.47 -15.26
C VAL A 20 -18.21 -12.98 -16.11
N LEU A 21 -18.49 -13.84 -17.11
CA LEU A 21 -17.47 -14.30 -18.05
C LEU A 21 -16.88 -13.16 -18.87
N GLY A 22 -17.71 -12.19 -19.29
CA GLY A 22 -17.26 -10.98 -19.97
C GLY A 22 -16.33 -10.13 -19.11
N GLN A 23 -16.68 -9.92 -17.84
CA GLN A 23 -15.82 -9.21 -16.89
C GLN A 23 -14.51 -9.95 -16.61
N ALA A 24 -14.56 -11.27 -16.43
CA ALA A 24 -13.37 -12.08 -16.24
C ALA A 24 -12.45 -12.04 -17.47
N LEU A 25 -13.01 -12.06 -18.69
CA LEU A 25 -12.24 -11.96 -19.92
C LEU A 25 -11.60 -10.57 -20.09
N LEU A 26 -12.31 -9.50 -19.73
CA LEU A 26 -11.75 -8.14 -19.73
C LEU A 26 -10.59 -8.01 -18.72
N ALA A 27 -10.75 -8.57 -17.52
CA ALA A 27 -9.69 -8.61 -16.51
C ALA A 27 -8.48 -9.43 -16.98
N GLN A 28 -8.70 -10.59 -17.60
CA GLN A 28 -7.66 -11.43 -18.17
C GLN A 28 -6.92 -10.72 -19.32
N ARG A 29 -7.64 -9.98 -20.16
CA ARG A 29 -7.05 -9.18 -21.25
C ARG A 29 -6.21 -8.02 -20.72
N ALA A 30 -6.67 -7.34 -19.68
CA ALA A 30 -5.90 -6.30 -19.00
C ALA A 30 -4.61 -6.88 -18.37
N ALA A 31 -4.72 -8.02 -17.69
CA ALA A 31 -3.58 -8.72 -17.09
C ALA A 31 -2.58 -9.23 -18.14
N THR A 32 -3.05 -9.76 -19.27
CA THR A 32 -2.16 -10.26 -20.35
C THR A 32 -1.51 -9.13 -21.14
N ALA A 33 -2.18 -7.99 -21.33
CA ALA A 33 -1.56 -6.80 -21.91
C ALA A 33 -0.44 -6.27 -21.01
N TYR A 34 -0.69 -6.20 -19.70
CA TYR A 34 0.31 -5.84 -18.69
C TYR A 34 1.49 -6.85 -18.64
N ASN A 35 1.21 -8.15 -18.73
CA ASN A 35 2.25 -9.17 -18.74
C ASN A 35 3.06 -9.17 -20.04
N ARG A 36 2.47 -8.81 -21.18
CA ARG A 36 3.22 -8.65 -22.45
C ARG A 36 4.15 -7.44 -22.42
N SER A 37 3.74 -6.31 -21.83
CA SER A 37 4.65 -5.17 -21.62
C SER A 37 5.77 -5.49 -20.63
N LEU A 38 5.57 -6.50 -19.76
CA LEU A 38 6.63 -7.05 -18.92
C LEU A 38 7.60 -7.98 -19.69
N ALA A 39 7.11 -8.75 -20.67
CA ALA A 39 7.88 -9.77 -21.39
C ALA A 39 8.71 -9.25 -22.58
N ASP A 40 8.34 -8.12 -23.19
CA ASP A 40 9.06 -7.55 -24.33
C ASP A 40 9.68 -6.17 -23.96
N PRO A 41 11.02 -6.06 -23.89
CA PRO A 41 11.72 -4.80 -23.60
C PRO A 41 11.50 -3.69 -24.63
N GLN A 42 11.07 -4.01 -25.86
CA GLN A 42 10.87 -3.08 -26.96
C GLN A 42 9.38 -2.72 -27.16
N ALA A 43 8.45 -3.58 -26.73
CA ALA A 43 7.00 -3.29 -26.80
C ALA A 43 6.53 -2.20 -25.82
N SER A 44 7.37 -1.78 -24.87
CA SER A 44 7.15 -0.62 -24.00
C SER A 44 7.15 0.74 -24.72
N ALA A 45 7.22 0.78 -26.05
CA ALA A 45 7.03 1.99 -26.85
C ALA A 45 5.55 2.47 -26.94
N GLY A 46 4.68 2.03 -26.02
CA GLY A 46 3.28 2.46 -25.91
C GLY A 46 3.01 3.17 -24.57
N SER A 47 2.88 4.50 -24.62
CA SER A 47 2.81 5.45 -23.49
C SER A 47 4.00 5.35 -22.51
N ALA A 48 4.87 6.36 -22.52
CA ALA A 48 6.04 6.45 -21.65
C ALA A 48 5.79 6.11 -20.16
N PRO A 49 4.65 6.47 -19.53
CA PRO A 49 4.46 6.25 -18.09
C PRO A 49 4.11 4.80 -17.71
N ALA A 50 3.27 4.11 -18.48
CA ALA A 50 2.89 2.72 -18.19
C ALA A 50 4.06 1.76 -18.40
N ALA A 51 4.87 2.03 -19.43
CA ALA A 51 6.14 1.40 -19.67
C ALA A 51 7.13 1.61 -18.51
N ALA A 52 7.24 2.85 -18.01
CA ALA A 52 8.09 3.17 -16.87
C ALA A 52 7.65 2.42 -15.59
N LEU A 53 6.35 2.35 -15.32
CA LEU A 53 5.81 1.58 -14.19
C LEU A 53 6.19 0.09 -14.31
N SER A 54 5.95 -0.52 -15.47
CA SER A 54 6.29 -1.93 -15.73
C SER A 54 7.79 -2.20 -15.59
N ARG A 55 8.63 -1.30 -16.11
CA ARG A 55 10.08 -1.35 -15.96
C ARG A 55 10.49 -1.25 -14.49
N GLY A 56 9.90 -0.34 -13.73
CA GLY A 56 10.16 -0.17 -12.30
C GLY A 56 9.85 -1.44 -11.51
N VAL A 57 8.73 -2.11 -11.79
CA VAL A 57 8.37 -3.38 -11.13
C VAL A 57 9.42 -4.46 -11.40
N ARG A 58 9.87 -4.62 -12.64
CA ARG A 58 10.93 -5.59 -12.98
C ARG A 58 12.26 -5.28 -12.29
N LEU A 59 12.67 -4.01 -12.31
CA LEU A 59 13.92 -3.56 -11.69
C LEU A 59 13.89 -3.77 -10.16
N ALA A 60 12.75 -3.46 -9.53
CA ALA A 60 12.56 -3.70 -8.10
C ALA A 60 12.65 -5.19 -7.76
N ALA A 61 12.08 -6.07 -8.60
CA ALA A 61 12.18 -7.52 -8.45
C ALA A 61 13.62 -8.04 -8.66
N ALA A 62 14.40 -7.38 -9.51
CA ALA A 62 15.82 -7.68 -9.73
C ALA A 62 16.76 -7.08 -8.66
N GLY A 63 16.22 -6.30 -7.71
CA GLY A 63 17.01 -5.66 -6.66
C GLY A 63 17.71 -4.37 -7.08
N ASP A 64 17.49 -3.88 -8.31
CA ASP A 64 18.01 -2.59 -8.76
C ASP A 64 17.12 -1.44 -8.25
N VAL A 65 17.33 -1.09 -6.99
CA VAL A 65 16.53 -0.10 -6.26
C VAL A 65 16.58 1.28 -6.93
N ASN A 66 17.76 1.72 -7.35
CA ASN A 66 17.96 3.05 -7.93
C ASN A 66 17.23 3.19 -9.27
N ALA A 67 17.40 2.22 -10.17
CA ALA A 67 16.72 2.26 -11.46
C ALA A 67 15.21 2.05 -11.30
N ALA A 68 14.76 1.23 -10.35
CA ALA A 68 13.35 1.06 -10.04
C ALA A 68 12.71 2.38 -9.58
N GLN A 69 13.37 3.09 -8.67
CA GLN A 69 12.91 4.38 -8.16
C GLN A 69 12.75 5.40 -9.29
N GLN A 70 13.75 5.53 -10.18
CA GLN A 70 13.68 6.44 -11.33
C GLN A 70 12.49 6.10 -12.25
N ALA A 71 12.29 4.82 -12.53
CA ALA A 71 11.21 4.37 -13.39
C ALA A 71 9.82 4.64 -12.76
N PHE A 72 9.67 4.43 -11.45
CA PHE A 72 8.44 4.78 -10.74
C PHE A 72 8.22 6.29 -10.67
N GLN A 73 9.26 7.10 -10.47
CA GLN A 73 9.15 8.56 -10.49
C GLN A 73 8.69 9.09 -11.85
N LEU A 74 9.19 8.51 -12.95
CA LEU A 74 8.73 8.86 -14.30
C LEU A 74 7.24 8.55 -14.48
N ALA A 75 6.80 7.36 -14.04
CA ALA A 75 5.38 6.99 -14.05
C ALA A 75 4.53 7.91 -13.16
N LEU A 76 5.07 8.35 -12.02
CA LEU A 76 4.40 9.28 -11.10
C LEU A 76 4.25 10.69 -11.69
N GLN A 77 5.21 11.15 -12.49
CA GLN A 77 5.17 12.49 -13.09
C GLN A 77 4.28 12.56 -14.33
N GLN A 78 4.34 11.53 -15.18
CA GLN A 78 3.74 11.56 -16.51
C GLN A 78 2.48 10.70 -16.63
N GLY A 79 2.21 9.85 -15.64
CA GLY A 79 1.07 8.94 -15.65
C GLY A 79 -0.27 9.65 -15.44
N ASP A 80 -1.33 9.01 -15.91
CA ASP A 80 -2.69 9.35 -15.52
C ASP A 80 -2.91 9.11 -14.01
N PRO A 81 -4.04 9.56 -13.41
CA PRO A 81 -4.26 9.38 -11.96
C PRO A 81 -4.14 7.94 -11.46
N ALA A 82 -4.52 6.94 -12.26
CA ALA A 82 -4.43 5.54 -11.87
C ALA A 82 -2.97 5.07 -11.86
N LEU A 83 -2.21 5.37 -12.91
CA LEU A 83 -0.78 5.05 -12.99
C LEU A 83 0.02 5.76 -11.89
N ARG A 84 -0.31 7.00 -11.57
CA ARG A 84 0.32 7.74 -10.46
C ARG A 84 0.09 7.06 -9.12
N ARG A 85 -1.14 6.60 -8.81
CA ARG A 85 -1.40 5.81 -7.60
C ARG A 85 -0.59 4.52 -7.55
N MET A 86 -0.57 3.77 -8.65
CA MET A 86 0.24 2.55 -8.74
C MET A 86 1.73 2.84 -8.52
N ALA A 87 2.25 3.92 -9.09
CA ALA A 87 3.64 4.33 -8.90
C ALA A 87 3.94 4.69 -7.43
N ARG A 88 3.05 5.44 -6.75
CA ARG A 88 3.19 5.75 -5.32
C ARG A 88 3.19 4.48 -4.47
N TYR A 89 2.24 3.58 -4.69
CA TYR A 89 2.19 2.30 -3.97
C TYR A 89 3.48 1.50 -4.15
N ASN A 90 4.01 1.42 -5.37
CA ASN A 90 5.26 0.72 -5.66
C ASN A 90 6.50 1.41 -5.07
N LEU A 91 6.56 2.75 -5.04
CA LEU A 91 7.61 3.48 -4.32
C LEU A 91 7.57 3.19 -2.82
N GLY A 92 6.38 3.17 -2.22
CA GLY A 92 6.23 2.78 -0.81
C GLY A 92 6.74 1.36 -0.53
N ASN A 93 6.40 0.41 -1.40
CA ASN A 93 6.89 -0.97 -1.30
C ASN A 93 8.41 -1.06 -1.47
N LEU A 94 8.97 -0.29 -2.40
CA LEU A 94 10.41 -0.27 -2.66
C LEU A 94 11.19 0.18 -1.42
N HIS A 95 10.80 1.31 -0.82
CA HIS A 95 11.44 1.83 0.39
C HIS A 95 11.25 0.92 1.59
N LEU A 96 10.05 0.35 1.79
CA LEU A 96 9.81 -0.57 2.91
C LEU A 96 10.66 -1.84 2.78
N ARG A 97 10.81 -2.40 1.58
CA ARG A 97 11.68 -3.57 1.35
C ARG A 97 13.14 -3.24 1.58
N GLN A 98 13.60 -2.07 1.13
CA GLN A 98 14.97 -1.61 1.36
C GLN A 98 15.24 -1.45 2.86
N ALA A 99 14.34 -0.83 3.61
CA ALA A 99 14.46 -0.70 5.06
C ALA A 99 14.47 -2.06 5.78
N LEU A 100 13.65 -3.02 5.33
CA LEU A 100 13.60 -4.36 5.91
C LEU A 100 14.84 -5.22 5.60
N ALA A 101 15.57 -4.89 4.53
CA ALA A 101 16.82 -5.56 4.17
C ALA A 101 18.03 -4.99 4.93
N MET A 102 17.90 -3.81 5.53
CA MET A 102 18.92 -3.18 6.37
C MET A 102 18.99 -3.82 7.76
N ARG A 103 20.12 -3.66 8.44
CA ARG A 103 20.25 -4.06 9.84
C ARG A 103 19.43 -3.12 10.71
N ARG A 104 18.99 -3.61 11.87
CA ARG A 104 18.16 -2.82 12.82
C ARG A 104 18.84 -1.55 13.33
N ASP A 105 20.18 -1.51 13.33
CA ASP A 105 21.01 -0.40 13.77
C ASP A 105 21.36 0.60 12.63
N ASP A 106 20.97 0.31 11.38
CA ASP A 106 21.24 1.18 10.25
C ASP A 106 20.37 2.44 10.33
N MET A 107 21.03 3.60 10.51
CA MET A 107 20.37 4.90 10.59
C MET A 107 19.60 5.26 9.30
N GLU A 108 19.93 4.62 8.19
CA GLU A 108 19.28 4.82 6.88
C GLU A 108 17.91 4.11 6.78
N ALA A 109 17.60 3.15 7.65
CA ALA A 109 16.34 2.42 7.59
C ALA A 109 15.15 3.31 7.97
N ALA A 110 15.30 4.16 8.99
CA ALA A 110 14.23 5.03 9.47
C ALA A 110 13.64 5.98 8.40
N PRO A 111 14.43 6.77 7.64
CA PRO A 111 13.87 7.63 6.60
C PRO A 111 13.16 6.85 5.48
N LEU A 112 13.61 5.63 5.17
CA LEU A 112 12.94 4.78 4.17
C LEU A 112 11.57 4.31 4.66
N VAL A 113 11.43 3.95 5.95
CA VAL A 113 10.14 3.60 6.54
C VAL A 113 9.20 4.81 6.57
N GLU A 114 9.71 6.01 6.85
CA GLU A 114 8.91 7.24 6.77
C GLU A 114 8.42 7.53 5.35
N LEU A 115 9.28 7.41 4.33
CA LEU A 115 8.88 7.55 2.93
C LEU A 115 7.80 6.53 2.55
N ALA A 116 7.95 5.28 2.98
CA ALA A 116 6.95 4.25 2.75
C ALA A 116 5.58 4.64 3.34
N LYS A 117 5.54 5.09 4.60
CA LYS A 117 4.31 5.55 5.27
C LYS A 117 3.66 6.71 4.52
N GLN A 118 4.44 7.69 4.07
CA GLN A 118 3.94 8.83 3.30
C GLN A 118 3.28 8.39 1.98
N TYR A 119 3.94 7.50 1.22
CA TYR A 119 3.39 7.01 -0.05
C TYR A 119 2.10 6.21 0.16
N TYR A 120 2.02 5.33 1.15
CA TYR A 120 0.78 4.59 1.43
C TYR A 120 -0.35 5.53 1.85
N ARG A 121 -0.08 6.56 2.66
CA ARG A 121 -1.08 7.57 3.00
C ARG A 121 -1.60 8.33 1.79
N GLN A 122 -0.73 8.69 0.85
CA GLN A 122 -1.16 9.34 -0.39
C GLN A 122 -2.03 8.42 -1.24
N VAL A 123 -1.72 7.12 -1.29
CA VAL A 123 -2.59 6.13 -1.95
C VAL A 123 -3.96 6.08 -1.26
N LEU A 124 -4.00 6.01 0.07
CA LEU A 124 -5.25 5.91 0.83
C LEU A 124 -6.06 7.20 0.88
N ALA A 125 -5.41 8.35 0.70
CA ALA A 125 -6.10 9.62 0.54
C ALA A 125 -6.90 9.69 -0.78
N GLU A 126 -6.40 9.05 -1.84
CA GLU A 126 -7.08 8.97 -3.12
C GLU A 126 -8.02 7.74 -3.23
N GLU A 127 -7.63 6.61 -2.63
CA GLU A 127 -8.36 5.34 -2.68
C GLU A 127 -8.43 4.68 -1.29
N PRO A 128 -9.38 5.10 -0.42
CA PRO A 128 -9.47 4.61 0.96
C PRO A 128 -9.75 3.10 1.09
N SER A 129 -10.26 2.47 0.03
CA SER A 129 -10.56 1.04 -0.04
C SER A 129 -9.35 0.16 -0.41
N HIS A 130 -8.19 0.73 -0.73
CA HIS A 130 -7.01 -0.03 -1.16
C HIS A 130 -6.42 -0.85 0.00
N GLN A 131 -6.77 -2.14 0.06
CA GLN A 131 -6.50 -3.00 1.22
C GLN A 131 -5.00 -3.24 1.44
N GLU A 132 -4.24 -3.40 0.36
CA GLU A 132 -2.81 -3.68 0.38
C GLU A 132 -2.02 -2.48 0.90
N ALA A 133 -2.39 -1.26 0.51
CA ALA A 133 -1.77 -0.05 1.03
C ALA A 133 -2.06 0.14 2.54
N ARG A 134 -3.28 -0.20 3.00
CA ARG A 134 -3.61 -0.20 4.44
C ARG A 134 -2.75 -1.20 5.21
N TYR A 135 -2.71 -2.44 4.74
CA TYR A 135 -1.93 -3.50 5.35
C TYR A 135 -0.43 -3.14 5.41
N ASN A 136 0.14 -2.63 4.31
CA ASN A 136 1.55 -2.26 4.29
C ASN A 136 1.85 -1.02 5.16
N LEU A 137 0.91 -0.08 5.29
CA LEU A 137 1.01 1.03 6.22
C LEU A 137 1.00 0.55 7.67
N GLU A 138 0.10 -0.36 8.04
CA GLU A 138 0.06 -0.95 9.38
C GLU A 138 1.38 -1.65 9.73
N ARG A 139 1.96 -2.41 8.79
CA ARG A 139 3.27 -3.03 8.97
C ARG A 139 4.40 -2.01 9.14
N ALA A 140 4.39 -0.93 8.35
CA ALA A 140 5.37 0.13 8.48
C ALA A 140 5.25 0.85 9.85
N LEU A 141 4.03 1.01 10.36
CA LEU A 141 3.77 1.57 11.69
C LEU A 141 4.20 0.63 12.82
N TRP A 142 4.11 -0.69 12.67
CA TRP A 142 4.69 -1.62 13.65
C TRP A 142 6.21 -1.60 13.64
N LEU A 143 6.82 -1.42 12.46
CA LEU A 143 8.27 -1.33 12.33
C LEU A 143 8.81 -0.04 12.97
N GLN A 144 8.14 1.08 12.73
CA GLN A 144 8.47 2.38 13.31
C GLN A 144 7.19 3.10 13.76
N PRO A 145 6.75 2.84 15.00
CA PRO A 145 5.57 3.47 15.56
C PRO A 145 5.70 4.98 15.57
N GLU A 146 4.65 5.65 15.15
CA GLU A 146 4.57 7.10 15.31
C GLU A 146 4.28 7.41 16.77
N ASN A 147 5.07 8.31 17.34
CA ASN A 147 4.82 8.83 18.66
C ASN A 147 3.54 9.68 18.61
N VAL A 148 2.44 9.07 19.01
CA VAL A 148 1.17 9.75 19.23
C VAL A 148 1.33 10.70 20.42
N THR A 149 1.75 11.93 20.14
CA THR A 149 2.14 12.95 21.13
C THR A 149 1.01 13.35 22.08
N TRP A 150 -0.26 13.08 21.72
CA TRP A 150 -1.42 13.47 22.54
C TRP A 150 -1.69 12.56 23.75
N TYR A 151 -1.16 11.33 23.81
CA TYR A 151 -1.30 10.44 24.99
C TYR A 151 -0.04 10.41 25.88
N SER A 152 1.16 10.42 25.27
CA SER A 152 2.40 10.21 26.03
C SER A 152 2.72 11.31 27.04
N ALA A 153 2.36 12.57 26.79
CA ALA A 153 2.69 13.67 27.71
C ALA A 153 1.78 13.64 28.95
N LYS A 154 0.48 13.43 28.74
CA LYS A 154 -0.53 13.32 29.80
C LYS A 154 -0.28 12.09 30.66
N ASP A 155 -0.03 10.93 30.07
CA ASP A 155 0.24 9.70 30.82
C ASP A 155 1.53 9.78 31.64
N LYS A 156 2.57 10.42 31.09
CA LYS A 156 3.83 10.64 31.82
C LYS A 156 3.66 11.66 32.96
N ALA A 157 2.83 12.69 32.77
CA ALA A 157 2.50 13.65 33.82
C ALA A 157 1.68 12.99 34.94
N GLU A 158 0.63 12.24 34.59
CA GLU A 158 -0.20 11.51 35.54
C GLU A 158 0.59 10.42 36.29
N ALA A 159 1.49 9.70 35.62
CA ALA A 159 2.35 8.71 36.27
C ALA A 159 3.35 9.35 37.23
N ARG A 160 3.86 10.55 36.93
CA ARG A 160 4.72 11.33 37.84
C ARG A 160 3.93 11.83 39.05
N GLU A 161 2.71 12.30 38.83
CA GLU A 161 1.82 12.77 39.89
C GLU A 161 1.41 11.64 40.84
N ARG A 162 0.99 10.48 40.32
CA ARG A 162 0.67 9.29 41.12
C ARG A 162 1.86 8.81 41.96
N ARG A 163 3.09 8.86 41.41
CA ARG A 163 4.32 8.53 42.15
C ARG A 163 4.65 9.55 43.23
N ALA A 164 4.45 10.85 42.95
CA ALA A 164 4.64 11.90 43.93
C ALA A 164 3.64 11.83 45.08
N THR A 165 2.38 11.49 44.79
CA THR A 165 1.33 11.27 45.80
C THR A 165 1.62 10.02 46.63
N ALA A 166 1.99 8.89 46.00
CA ALA A 166 2.37 7.67 46.73
C ALA A 166 3.61 7.86 47.62
N SER A 167 4.56 8.70 47.20
CA SER A 167 5.75 9.05 48.00
C SER A 167 5.46 10.00 49.18
N LYS A 168 4.29 10.65 49.20
CA LYS A 168 3.87 11.58 50.27
C LYS A 168 2.97 10.91 51.32
N ILE A 169 2.58 9.66 51.11
CA ILE A 169 1.81 8.88 52.09
C ILE A 169 2.85 8.25 53.04
N GLU A 170 3.01 8.83 54.23
CA GLU A 170 3.84 8.29 55.30
C GLU A 170 3.25 6.94 55.80
N PRO A 171 4.06 5.95 56.23
CA PRO A 171 3.60 4.60 56.59
C PRO A 171 2.65 4.50 57.81
N GLY A 172 2.13 5.60 58.35
CA GLY A 172 1.28 5.66 59.53
C GLY A 172 -0.12 6.26 59.31
N GLU A 173 -0.48 6.68 58.10
CA GLU A 173 -1.78 7.30 57.79
C GLU A 173 -2.64 6.48 56.81
N LEU A 174 -2.64 5.15 56.96
CA LEU A 174 -3.70 4.33 56.38
C LEU A 174 -4.82 4.16 57.41
N PRO A 175 -6.11 4.35 57.01
CA PRO A 175 -7.24 4.05 57.90
C PRO A 175 -7.34 2.56 58.24
#